data_AF-A0A4Y8VRH9-F1
#
_entry.id   AF-A0A4Y8VRH9-F1
#
_cell.length_a   1.000
_cell.length_b   1.000
_cell.length_c   1.000
_cell.angle_alpha   90.00
_cell.angle_beta   90.00
_cell.angle_gamma   90.00
#
_symmetry.space_group_name_H-M   'P 1'
#
loop_
_entity.id
_entity.type
_entity.pdbx_description
1 polymer ?
#
loop_
_entity_poly.entity_id
_entity_poly.type
_entity_poly.pdbx_seq_one_letter_code
_entity_poly.pdbx_strand_id
1 'polypeptide(L)'
;MLKDKRKLQAIYSLFNKAPFWVEFILLMAVIALVVYLEVLVQHSYTLLPICVPWMYDIIGVNFVSILLALIKIFLRKTSEGFWDVWGTYLLKTSLCFILIPALILLPNKYLPSTILVKEKYGVVIDLASIKINKSTSSRKNYVKIKLDNEDISFWYDTYKETKPLGTKCIMNIKRGFFGLRYADNVDFWVE
;
A
#
# COMPACT_ATOMS: atom_id res chain seq x y z
N MET A 1 29.70 -17.11 -38.74
CA MET A 1 28.37 -16.69 -39.26
C MET A 1 27.26 -17.74 -39.11
N LEU A 2 27.26 -18.88 -39.83
CA LEU A 2 26.20 -19.92 -39.70
C LEU A 2 26.24 -20.70 -38.37
N LYS A 3 27.41 -20.75 -37.71
CA LYS A 3 27.62 -21.39 -36.40
C LYS A 3 27.10 -20.51 -35.24
N ASP A 4 27.24 -19.20 -35.37
CA ASP A 4 26.80 -18.22 -34.37
C ASP A 4 25.28 -18.05 -34.38
N LYS A 5 24.65 -18.05 -35.56
CA LYS A 5 23.18 -18.09 -35.68
C LYS A 5 22.56 -19.32 -35.01
N ARG A 6 23.16 -20.51 -35.17
CA ARG A 6 22.68 -21.74 -34.52
C ARG A 6 22.85 -21.72 -33.00
N LYS A 7 23.94 -21.15 -32.49
CA LYS A 7 24.12 -20.92 -31.05
C LYS A 7 23.11 -19.93 -30.49
N LEU A 8 22.88 -18.81 -31.18
CA LEU A 8 21.86 -17.82 -30.78
C LEU A 8 20.47 -18.44 -30.75
N GLN A 9 20.12 -19.24 -31.76
CA GLN A 9 18.82 -19.89 -31.87
C GLN A 9 18.62 -20.99 -30.82
N ALA A 10 19.69 -21.69 -30.43
CA ALA A 10 19.67 -22.64 -29.32
C ALA A 10 19.46 -21.94 -27.96
N ILE A 11 20.15 -20.82 -27.72
CA ILE A 11 19.95 -19.98 -26.52
C ILE A 11 18.52 -19.43 -26.50
N TYR A 12 18.03 -18.93 -27.63
CA TYR A 12 16.65 -18.45 -27.77
C TYR A 12 15.62 -19.55 -27.46
N SER A 13 15.85 -20.78 -27.94
CA SER A 13 14.98 -21.93 -27.67
C SER A 13 15.02 -22.41 -26.22
N LEU A 14 16.10 -22.13 -25.49
CA LEU A 14 16.26 -22.39 -24.06
C LEU A 14 15.44 -21.40 -23.23
N PHE A 15 15.40 -20.12 -23.64
CA PHE A 15 14.55 -19.11 -23.00
C PHE A 15 13.06 -19.25 -23.37
N ASN A 16 12.74 -19.71 -24.58
CA ASN A 16 11.35 -19.88 -25.03
C ASN A 16 10.68 -21.17 -24.49
N LYS A 17 11.38 -21.92 -23.64
CA LYS A 17 10.92 -23.14 -22.95
C LYS A 17 10.92 -22.95 -21.44
N ALA A 18 10.73 -21.74 -20.94
CA ALA A 18 10.37 -21.59 -19.53
C ALA A 18 9.09 -22.43 -19.31
N PRO A 19 9.13 -23.49 -18.48
CA PRO A 19 7.93 -24.26 -18.20
C PRO A 19 6.85 -23.31 -17.69
N PHE A 20 5.59 -23.54 -18.04
CA PHE A 20 4.44 -22.81 -17.49
C PHE A 20 4.53 -22.64 -15.96
N TRP A 21 5.07 -23.66 -15.27
CA TRP A 21 5.36 -23.62 -13.83
C TRP A 21 6.32 -22.52 -13.38
N VAL A 22 7.34 -22.17 -14.17
CA VAL A 22 8.29 -21.09 -13.85
C VAL A 22 7.61 -19.73 -13.96
N GLU A 23 6.81 -19.51 -15.02
CA GLU A 23 6.00 -18.28 -15.15
C GLU A 23 4.97 -18.16 -14.03
N PHE A 24 4.33 -19.27 -13.68
CA PHE A 24 3.37 -19.33 -12.57
C PHE A 24 4.03 -19.05 -11.20
N ILE A 25 5.18 -19.65 -10.91
CA ILE A 25 5.93 -19.39 -9.67
C ILE A 25 6.37 -17.93 -9.60
N LEU A 26 6.86 -17.37 -10.71
CA LEU A 26 7.24 -15.97 -10.77
C LEU A 26 6.04 -15.05 -10.50
N LEU A 27 4.88 -15.34 -11.10
CA LEU A 27 3.66 -14.59 -10.86
C LEU A 27 3.26 -14.63 -9.37
N MET A 28 3.27 -15.81 -8.75
CA MET A 28 2.95 -15.97 -7.33
C MET A 28 3.94 -15.22 -6.44
N ALA A 29 5.23 -15.23 -6.78
CA ALA A 29 6.25 -14.46 -6.06
C ALA A 29 6.01 -12.95 -6.16
N VAL A 30 5.65 -12.46 -7.36
CA VAL A 30 5.30 -11.05 -7.57
C VAL A 30 4.06 -10.66 -6.76
N ILE A 31 3.01 -11.49 -6.77
CA ILE A 31 1.80 -11.24 -5.96
C ILE A 31 2.15 -11.19 -4.48
N ALA A 32 2.91 -12.18 -3.97
CA ALA A 32 3.34 -12.21 -2.58
C ALA A 32 4.15 -10.96 -2.20
N LEU A 33 5.04 -10.50 -3.08
CA LEU A 33 5.80 -9.27 -2.88
C LEU A 33 4.90 -8.04 -2.82
N VAL A 34 3.92 -7.92 -3.72
CA VAL A 34 2.97 -6.79 -3.73
C VAL A 34 2.16 -6.73 -2.43
N VAL A 35 1.61 -7.88 -2.00
CA VAL A 35 0.87 -8.00 -0.74
C VAL A 35 1.75 -7.63 0.46
N TYR A 36 3.01 -8.07 0.45
CA TYR A 36 3.95 -7.75 1.52
C TYR A 36 4.28 -6.24 1.57
N LEU A 37 4.55 -5.61 0.42
CA LEU A 37 4.81 -4.17 0.32
C LEU A 37 3.62 -3.33 0.76
N GLU A 38 2.40 -3.73 0.41
CA GLU A 38 1.16 -3.11 0.87
C GLU A 38 1.08 -3.10 2.40
N VAL A 39 1.29 -4.25 3.05
CA VAL A 39 1.23 -4.36 4.51
C VAL A 39 2.27 -3.43 5.15
N LEU A 40 3.48 -3.38 4.59
CA LEU A 40 4.53 -2.49 5.09
C LEU A 40 4.17 -1.00 4.93
N VAL A 41 3.56 -0.62 3.79
CA VAL A 41 3.14 0.76 3.53
C VAL A 41 2.01 1.16 4.47
N GLN A 42 1.04 0.29 4.71
CA GLN A 42 -0.05 0.54 5.69
C GLN A 42 0.51 0.77 7.09
N HIS A 43 1.47 -0.05 7.52
CA HIS A 43 2.13 0.09 8.82
C HIS A 43 3.23 1.16 8.85
N SER A 44 3.42 1.94 7.78
CA SER A 44 4.40 3.03 7.78
C SER A 44 3.96 4.26 8.57
N TYR A 45 2.65 4.41 8.81
CA TYR A 45 2.02 5.56 9.49
C TYR A 45 2.58 6.92 9.03
N THR A 46 2.73 7.06 7.71
CA THR A 46 3.20 8.31 7.11
C THR A 46 2.12 9.38 7.27
N LEU A 47 2.50 10.56 7.74
CA LEU A 47 1.64 11.73 7.80
C LEU A 47 1.52 12.33 6.40
N LEU A 48 0.54 11.84 5.65
CA LEU A 48 0.19 12.33 4.33
C LEU A 48 -0.97 13.35 4.40
N PRO A 49 -1.03 14.34 3.51
CA PRO A 49 -2.14 15.31 3.45
C PRO A 49 -3.50 14.64 3.26
N ILE A 50 -3.53 13.50 2.55
CA ILE A 50 -4.69 12.65 2.36
C ILE A 50 -4.33 11.27 2.90
N CYS A 51 -4.94 10.89 4.01
CA CYS A 51 -4.78 9.57 4.62
C CYS A 51 -6.16 8.91 4.63
N VAL A 52 -6.31 7.82 3.88
CA VAL A 52 -7.54 7.04 3.81
C VAL A 52 -7.20 5.60 4.24
N PRO A 53 -7.97 4.99 5.17
CA PRO A 53 -7.61 3.69 5.77
C PRO A 53 -7.40 2.56 4.75
N TRP A 54 -8.08 2.61 3.60
CA TRP A 54 -8.05 1.59 2.54
C TRP A 54 -7.27 2.02 1.28
N MET A 55 -6.55 3.14 1.30
CA MET A 55 -5.88 3.66 0.09
C MET A 55 -4.88 2.67 -0.51
N TYR A 56 -4.28 1.86 0.36
CA TYR A 56 -3.29 0.87 -0.02
C TYR A 56 -3.85 -0.55 0.01
N ASP A 57 -5.13 -0.73 0.36
CA ASP A 57 -5.77 -2.05 0.42
C ASP A 57 -6.04 -2.58 -0.99
N ILE A 58 -5.74 -3.86 -1.24
CA ILE A 58 -6.16 -4.62 -2.44
C ILE A 58 -7.62 -4.35 -2.81
N ILE A 59 -8.52 -4.26 -1.84
CA ILE A 59 -9.94 -3.98 -2.09
C ILE A 59 -10.10 -2.58 -2.73
N GLY A 60 -9.40 -1.57 -2.18
CA GLY A 60 -9.39 -0.22 -2.73
C GLY A 60 -8.79 -0.15 -4.13
N VAL A 61 -7.65 -0.82 -4.33
CA VAL A 61 -6.97 -0.91 -5.62
C VAL A 61 -7.86 -1.58 -6.67
N ASN A 62 -8.53 -2.69 -6.30
CA ASN A 62 -9.48 -3.37 -7.19
C ASN A 62 -10.66 -2.47 -7.57
N PHE A 63 -11.27 -1.79 -6.59
CA PHE A 63 -12.39 -0.90 -6.83
C PHE A 63 -12.03 0.23 -7.82
N VAL A 64 -10.89 0.90 -7.61
CA VAL A 64 -10.39 1.95 -8.51
C VAL A 64 -10.12 1.37 -9.91
N SER A 65 -9.56 0.16 -9.99
CA SER A 65 -9.26 -0.50 -11.26
C SER A 65 -10.52 -0.84 -12.06
N ILE A 66 -11.56 -1.35 -11.39
CA ILE A 66 -12.87 -1.62 -12.00
C ILE A 66 -13.48 -0.31 -12.51
N LEU A 67 -13.48 0.75 -11.70
CA LEU A 67 -14.00 2.05 -12.09
C LEU A 67 -13.31 2.59 -13.33
N LEU A 68 -11.97 2.55 -13.38
CA LEU A 68 -11.18 2.98 -14.55
C LEU A 68 -11.46 2.11 -15.80
N ALA A 69 -11.59 0.80 -15.62
CA ALA A 69 -11.93 -0.11 -16.72
C ALA A 69 -13.33 0.20 -17.29
N LEU A 70 -14.32 0.39 -16.43
CA LEU A 70 -15.69 0.78 -16.82
C LEU A 70 -15.71 2.12 -17.54
N ILE A 71 -15.00 3.13 -17.03
CA ILE A 71 -14.87 4.43 -17.68
C ILE A 71 -14.26 4.28 -19.09
N LYS A 72 -13.18 3.50 -19.25
CA LYS A 72 -12.55 3.28 -20.56
C LYS A 72 -13.52 2.60 -21.53
N ILE A 73 -14.23 1.56 -21.09
CA ILE A 73 -15.16 0.81 -21.93
C ILE A 73 -16.34 1.68 -22.34
N PHE A 74 -16.91 2.43 -21.38
CA PHE A 74 -18.04 3.30 -21.61
C PHE A 74 -17.70 4.49 -22.54
N LEU A 75 -16.54 5.12 -22.35
CA LEU A 75 -16.14 6.30 -23.12
C LEU A 75 -15.54 5.96 -24.50
N ARG A 76 -14.86 4.82 -24.64
CA ARG A 76 -13.99 4.57 -25.82
C ARG A 76 -14.49 3.48 -26.75
N LYS A 77 -15.65 2.83 -26.48
CA LYS A 77 -16.20 1.70 -27.27
C LYS A 77 -15.09 0.75 -27.74
N THR A 78 -14.29 0.26 -26.79
CA THR A 78 -13.17 -0.63 -27.11
C THR A 78 -13.69 -2.01 -27.52
N SER A 79 -13.07 -2.65 -28.51
CA SER A 79 -13.33 -4.06 -28.85
C SER A 79 -12.61 -5.05 -27.94
N GLU A 80 -11.73 -4.56 -27.05
CA GLU A 80 -11.04 -5.35 -26.04
C GLU A 80 -12.03 -5.86 -24.98
N GLY A 81 -11.87 -7.12 -24.54
CA GLY A 81 -12.69 -7.70 -23.49
C GLY A 81 -12.51 -7.00 -22.15
N PHE A 82 -13.57 -6.95 -21.33
CA PHE A 82 -13.53 -6.29 -20.02
C PHE A 82 -12.37 -6.78 -19.14
N TRP A 83 -12.13 -8.09 -19.13
CA TRP A 83 -11.10 -8.72 -18.30
C TRP A 83 -9.68 -8.26 -18.65
N ASP A 84 -9.38 -8.09 -19.94
CA ASP A 84 -8.06 -7.63 -20.40
C ASP A 84 -7.82 -6.16 -20.03
N VAL A 85 -8.86 -5.35 -20.22
CA VAL A 85 -8.84 -3.93 -19.84
C VAL A 85 -8.67 -3.79 -18.33
N TRP A 86 -9.46 -4.53 -17.55
CA TRP A 86 -9.40 -4.51 -16.10
C TRP A 86 -8.05 -4.99 -15.57
N GLY A 87 -7.52 -6.11 -16.08
CA GLY A 87 -6.20 -6.62 -15.67
C GLY A 87 -5.08 -5.59 -15.93
N THR A 88 -5.13 -4.89 -17.05
CA THR A 88 -4.18 -3.81 -17.36
C THR A 88 -4.29 -2.66 -16.36
N TYR A 89 -5.52 -2.26 -16.01
CA TYR A 89 -5.72 -1.21 -15.00
C TYR A 89 -5.33 -1.67 -13.60
N LEU A 90 -5.59 -2.92 -13.23
CA LEU A 90 -5.19 -3.50 -11.96
C LEU A 90 -3.67 -3.45 -11.76
N LEU A 91 -2.89 -3.76 -12.80
CA LEU A 91 -1.44 -3.64 -12.75
C LEU A 91 -1.00 -2.17 -12.60
N LYS A 92 -1.61 -1.26 -13.36
CA LYS A 92 -1.29 0.17 -13.31
C LYS A 92 -1.62 0.79 -11.95
N THR A 93 -2.79 0.50 -11.41
CA THR A 93 -3.20 1.00 -10.09
C THR A 93 -2.34 0.40 -8.99
N SER A 94 -2.05 -0.91 -9.02
CA SER A 94 -1.13 -1.53 -8.05
C SER A 94 0.25 -0.88 -8.10
N LEU A 95 0.74 -0.55 -9.29
CA LEU A 95 2.02 0.14 -9.44
C LEU A 95 1.98 1.57 -8.85
N CYS A 96 0.94 2.34 -9.17
CA CYS A 96 0.80 3.71 -8.70
C CYS A 96 0.52 3.83 -7.20
N PHE A 97 -0.28 2.92 -6.64
CA PHE A 97 -0.75 3.02 -5.25
C PHE A 97 0.07 2.15 -4.29
N ILE A 98 0.69 1.05 -4.71
CA ILE A 98 1.47 0.19 -3.80
C ILE A 98 2.97 0.37 -4.05
N LEU A 99 3.45 0.13 -5.26
CA LEU A 99 4.90 0.09 -5.55
C LEU A 99 5.57 1.47 -5.41
N ILE A 100 5.03 2.51 -6.05
CA ILE A 100 5.63 3.86 -5.97
C ILE A 100 5.64 4.37 -4.52
N PRO A 101 4.52 4.31 -3.76
CA PRO A 101 4.54 4.66 -2.34
C PRO A 101 5.48 3.78 -1.53
N ALA A 102 5.57 2.47 -1.78
CA ALA A 102 6.53 1.62 -1.08
C ALA A 102 7.98 2.07 -1.28
N LEU A 103 8.36 2.41 -2.52
CA LEU A 103 9.70 2.90 -2.86
C LEU A 103 10.03 4.24 -2.20
N ILE A 104 9.04 5.09 -1.99
CA ILE A 104 9.23 6.39 -1.33
C ILE A 104 9.15 6.25 0.19
N LEU A 105 8.13 5.59 0.72
CA LEU A 105 7.82 5.59 2.15
C LEU A 105 8.69 4.63 2.96
N LEU A 106 8.98 3.43 2.45
CA LEU A 106 9.66 2.39 3.23
C LEU A 106 11.14 2.73 3.49
N PRO A 107 11.94 3.15 2.49
CA PRO A 107 13.33 3.52 2.77
C PRO A 107 13.41 4.67 3.78
N ASN A 108 12.48 5.62 3.70
CA ASN A 108 12.41 6.75 4.63
C ASN A 108 12.05 6.37 6.07
N LYS A 109 11.34 5.25 6.27
CA LYS A 109 11.01 4.73 7.60
C LYS A 109 12.15 3.89 8.19
N TYR A 110 12.77 3.03 7.39
CA TYR A 110 13.68 1.99 7.89
C TYR A 110 15.17 2.35 7.77
N LEU A 111 15.54 3.29 6.89
CA LEU A 111 16.91 3.81 6.93
C LEU A 111 17.07 4.64 8.21
N PRO A 112 18.14 4.41 8.99
CA PRO A 112 18.42 5.19 10.18
C PRO A 112 18.66 6.64 9.75
N SER A 113 17.62 7.45 9.84
CA SER A 113 17.76 8.87 9.60
C SER A 113 18.41 9.49 10.83
N THR A 114 19.39 10.36 10.62
CA THR A 114 20.06 11.17 11.65
C THR A 114 19.13 12.24 12.26
N ILE A 115 17.81 12.01 12.22
CA ILE A 115 16.81 13.07 12.25
C ILE A 115 16.00 13.02 13.54
N LEU A 116 15.89 14.21 14.16
CA LEU A 116 15.16 14.51 15.40
C LEU A 116 13.87 13.68 15.54
N VAL A 117 13.85 12.81 16.55
CA VAL A 117 12.61 12.30 17.13
C VAL A 117 12.02 13.43 17.98
N LYS A 118 10.83 13.90 17.63
CA LYS A 118 10.09 14.86 18.45
C LYS A 118 8.85 14.20 19.01
N GLU A 119 8.73 14.19 20.32
CA GLU A 119 7.49 13.82 21.00
C GLU A 119 6.41 14.85 20.67
N LYS A 120 5.22 14.35 20.32
CA LYS A 120 4.03 15.14 20.03
C LYS A 120 2.80 14.51 20.68
N TYR A 121 1.84 15.36 20.99
CA TYR A 121 0.53 14.97 21.48
C TYR A 121 -0.49 15.02 20.35
N GLY A 122 -1.53 14.21 20.48
CA GLY A 122 -2.65 14.22 19.56
C GLY A 122 -3.92 13.64 20.18
N VAL A 123 -5.02 13.80 19.47
CA VAL A 123 -6.35 13.40 19.91
C VAL A 123 -7.04 12.57 18.84
N VAL A 124 -7.75 11.53 19.26
CA VAL A 124 -8.60 10.72 18.38
C VAL A 124 -9.84 11.53 17.97
N ILE A 125 -9.99 11.80 16.67
CA ILE A 125 -11.08 12.60 16.11
C ILE A 125 -12.09 11.80 15.30
N ASP A 126 -11.74 10.60 14.84
CA ASP A 126 -12.62 9.77 14.01
C ASP A 126 -12.27 8.28 14.17
N LEU A 127 -13.22 7.41 13.82
CA LEU A 127 -13.14 5.96 13.95
C LEU A 127 -13.63 5.30 12.67
N ALA A 128 -12.83 4.37 12.15
CA ALA A 128 -13.22 3.54 11.01
C ALA A 128 -12.97 2.07 11.36
N SER A 129 -13.84 1.19 10.87
CA SER A 129 -13.61 -0.25 10.96
C SER A 129 -13.68 -0.87 9.57
N ILE A 130 -12.65 -1.64 9.22
CA ILE A 130 -12.58 -2.34 7.94
C ILE A 130 -12.65 -3.85 8.22
N LYS A 131 -13.54 -4.51 7.51
CA LYS A 131 -13.64 -5.98 7.50
C LYS A 131 -12.76 -6.53 6.38
N ILE A 132 -11.58 -7.05 6.73
CA ILE A 132 -10.61 -7.56 5.74
C ILE A 132 -11.05 -8.91 5.17
N ASN A 133 -11.81 -9.69 5.93
CA ASN A 133 -12.24 -11.02 5.50
C ASN A 133 -13.65 -11.37 5.99
N LYS A 134 -14.29 -12.41 5.41
CA LYS A 134 -15.66 -12.82 5.80
C LYS A 134 -15.79 -13.20 7.28
N SER A 135 -14.69 -13.63 7.92
CA SER A 135 -14.62 -13.92 9.35
C SER A 135 -14.87 -12.68 10.23
N THR A 136 -15.58 -12.85 11.34
CA THR A 136 -15.79 -11.82 12.37
C THR A 136 -14.50 -11.46 13.12
N SER A 137 -13.49 -12.34 13.11
CA SER A 137 -12.20 -12.13 13.81
C SER A 137 -11.20 -11.24 13.07
N SER A 138 -11.49 -10.86 11.81
CA SER A 138 -10.59 -10.10 10.92
C SER A 138 -11.00 -8.64 10.72
N ARG A 139 -11.75 -8.05 11.66
CA ARG A 139 -11.98 -6.61 11.67
C ARG A 139 -10.73 -5.91 12.16
N LYS A 140 -10.26 -4.95 11.38
CA LYS A 140 -9.25 -3.98 11.81
C LYS A 140 -9.94 -2.66 12.13
N ASN A 141 -9.65 -2.14 13.30
CA ASN A 141 -10.11 -0.83 13.75
C ASN A 141 -9.01 0.18 13.47
N TYR A 142 -9.41 1.32 12.93
CA TYR A 142 -8.56 2.44 12.66
C TYR A 142 -9.09 3.65 13.41
N VAL A 143 -8.18 4.40 14.00
CA VAL A 143 -8.48 5.66 14.67
C VAL A 143 -7.79 6.77 13.90
N LYS A 144 -8.51 7.86 13.65
CA LYS A 144 -7.91 9.05 13.05
C LYS A 144 -7.40 9.93 14.16
N ILE A 145 -6.09 10.17 14.17
CA ILE A 145 -5.41 10.98 15.17
C ILE A 145 -5.10 12.33 14.55
N LYS A 146 -5.53 13.41 15.19
CA LYS A 146 -5.12 14.77 14.86
C LYS A 146 -3.99 15.19 15.80
N LEU A 147 -2.91 15.73 15.24
CA LEU A 147 -1.82 16.29 16.03
C LEU A 147 -2.24 17.60 16.70
N ASP A 148 -1.79 17.80 17.93
CA ASP A 148 -1.97 19.08 18.62
C ASP A 148 -1.13 20.16 17.95
N ASN A 149 -1.73 21.34 17.77
CA ASN A 149 -1.12 22.53 17.14
C ASN A 149 -0.73 22.38 15.65
N GLU A 150 -1.16 21.31 14.98
CA GLU A 150 -1.03 21.15 13.53
C GLU A 150 -2.37 20.75 12.92
N ASP A 151 -2.69 21.28 11.73
CA ASP A 151 -3.87 20.82 11.00
C ASP A 151 -3.58 19.55 10.17
N ILE A 152 -2.99 18.56 10.84
CA ILE A 152 -2.54 17.32 10.23
C ILE A 152 -3.12 16.16 11.01
N SER A 153 -3.66 15.19 10.27
CA SER A 153 -4.22 13.97 10.83
C SER A 153 -3.78 12.76 10.03
N PHE A 154 -3.70 11.62 10.69
CA PHE A 154 -3.36 10.35 10.08
C PHE A 154 -4.21 9.24 10.69
N TRP A 155 -4.37 8.15 9.95
CA TRP A 155 -5.04 6.96 10.44
C TRP A 155 -4.03 6.01 11.07
N TYR A 156 -4.38 5.51 12.25
CA TYR A 156 -3.58 4.56 13.01
C TYR A 156 -4.37 3.27 13.21
N ASP A 157 -3.73 2.13 12.95
CA ASP A 157 -4.32 0.80 13.12
C ASP A 157 -4.23 0.41 14.60
N THR A 158 -5.38 0.34 15.30
CA THR A 158 -5.47 -0.13 16.68
C THR A 158 -5.76 -1.64 16.75
N TYR A 159 -5.60 -2.34 15.63
CA TYR A 159 -5.88 -3.76 15.47
C TYR A 159 -7.31 -4.10 15.89
N LYS A 160 -7.49 -4.70 17.06
CA LYS A 160 -8.79 -5.12 17.60
C LYS A 160 -9.31 -4.20 18.70
N GLU A 161 -8.50 -3.26 19.17
CA GLU A 161 -8.90 -2.35 20.24
C GLU A 161 -9.73 -1.21 19.66
N THR A 162 -10.78 -0.83 20.38
CA THR A 162 -11.54 0.39 20.12
C THR A 162 -11.09 1.44 21.12
N LYS A 163 -10.62 2.60 20.64
CA LYS A 163 -10.34 3.76 21.50
C LYS A 163 -11.48 4.76 21.34
N PRO A 164 -12.01 5.34 22.43
CA PRO A 164 -13.09 6.31 22.33
C PRO A 164 -12.63 7.60 21.64
N LEU A 165 -13.58 8.32 21.05
CA LEU A 165 -13.32 9.67 20.53
C LEU A 165 -12.86 10.58 21.68
N GLY A 166 -11.90 11.46 21.40
CA GLY A 166 -11.32 12.35 22.41
C GLY A 166 -10.16 11.74 23.20
N THR A 167 -9.86 10.45 23.03
CA THR A 167 -8.69 9.81 23.67
C THR A 167 -7.43 10.57 23.29
N LYS A 168 -6.66 11.00 24.29
CA LYS A 168 -5.35 11.62 24.10
C LYS A 168 -4.30 10.54 23.84
N CYS A 169 -3.34 10.86 23.00
CA CYS A 169 -2.20 10.00 22.73
C CYS A 169 -0.92 10.80 22.64
N ILE A 170 0.17 10.13 22.94
CA ILE A 170 1.53 10.62 22.79
C ILE A 170 2.21 9.79 21.70
N MET A 171 3.02 10.43 20.88
CA MET A 171 3.70 9.74 19.79
C MET A 171 5.02 10.40 19.45
N ASN A 172 5.90 9.63 18.84
CA ASN A 172 7.14 10.11 18.28
C ASN A 172 6.96 10.42 16.80
N ILE A 173 7.23 11.66 16.40
CA ILE A 173 7.29 12.02 14.99
C ILE A 173 8.74 11.96 14.52
N LYS A 174 9.00 11.03 13.61
CA LYS A 174 10.26 10.93 12.86
C LYS A 174 10.12 11.69 11.55
N ARG A 175 11.17 12.40 11.16
CA ARG A 175 11.25 13.03 9.84
C ARG A 175 12.22 12.22 8.97
N GLY A 176 11.74 11.83 7.80
CA GLY A 176 12.53 11.14 6.77
C GLY A 176 13.07 12.13 5.73
N PHE A 177 13.61 11.59 4.65
CA PHE A 177 14.01 12.39 3.50
C PHE A 177 12.80 13.02 2.80
N PHE A 178 13.04 14.05 1.99
CA PHE A 178 12.02 14.81 1.26
C PHE A 178 10.92 15.44 2.15
N GLY A 179 11.20 15.66 3.44
CA GLY A 179 10.26 16.30 4.36
C GLY A 179 9.11 15.41 4.82
N LEU A 180 9.15 14.11 4.50
CA LEU A 180 8.15 13.14 4.95
C LEU A 180 8.23 12.96 6.47
N ARG A 181 7.08 12.77 7.10
CA ARG A 181 6.95 12.59 8.55
C ARG A 181 6.19 11.31 8.84
N TYR A 182 6.61 10.63 9.90
CA TYR A 182 6.09 9.32 10.28
C TYR A 182 5.78 9.32 11.76
N ALA A 183 4.63 8.77 12.12
CA ALA A 183 4.30 8.48 13.51
C ALA A 183 4.91 7.14 13.91
N ASP A 184 5.54 7.13 15.08
CA ASP A 184 6.14 5.94 15.68
C ASP A 184 5.83 5.95 17.19
N ASN A 185 5.82 4.78 17.82
CA ASN A 185 5.50 4.62 19.26
C ASN A 185 4.27 5.42 19.70
N VAL A 186 3.11 5.15 19.10
CA VAL A 186 1.85 5.80 19.48
C VAL A 186 1.29 5.12 20.72
N ASP A 187 1.32 5.82 21.85
CA ASP A 187 0.77 5.37 23.12
C ASP A 187 -0.47 6.17 23.49
N PHE A 188 -1.57 5.46 23.74
CA PHE A 188 -2.83 6.09 24.17
C PHE A 188 -2.84 6.26 25.67
N TRP A 189 -3.34 7.41 26.14
CA TRP A 189 -3.57 7.62 27.55
C TRP A 189 -4.73 6.72 27.96
N VAL A 190 -4.48 5.86 28.95
CA VAL A 190 -5.51 5.05 29.58
C VAL A 190 -6.14 5.91 30.66
N GLU A 191 -7.40 6.31 30.45
CA GLU A 191 -8.24 6.86 31.52
C GLU A 191 -8.71 5.74 32.47
#